data_AF-A0A2V1C5M8-F1
#
_entry.id   AF-A0A2V1C5M8-F1
#
_cell.length_a   1.000
_cell.length_b   1.000
_cell.length_c   1.000
_cell.angle_alpha   90.00
_cell.angle_beta   90.00
_cell.angle_gamma   90.00
#
_symmetry.space_group_name_H-M   'P 1'
#
loop_
_entity.id
_entity.type
_entity.pdbx_description
1 polymer ?
#
loop_
_entity_poly.entity_id
_entity_poly.type
_entity_poly.pdbx_seq_one_letter_code
_entity_poly.pdbx_strand_id
1 'polypeptide(L)'
;MLFSYIAIFALGSAGLINGAVLASDPVSGRAQKSRFRGVQSRQNKEKPNQTCLAANALQTASEKTGQEAGTDGIKAGQAPSATDNANFINFCSGQTITNGQQLTAGSCNGIPMGKIPASKNMITAMITNPQIGDKVPADTTFNISVQTQHLNAGFFVNPTTNYYTAPQDLDKNGDIIGHCHVTVQDIGALKSTTPPDPTTFAFFKGIDDAGNGKGLLQATVTDGLPAGVYRVCTMIAARNHQPVNMPVAQRGAQDDCTKFEVVAAQGGNGGAGAGAGAGSAGKGSKNAGNANTGKMATGKVDGKAQDQ
;
A
#
# COMPACT_ATOMS: atom_id res chain seq x y z
N MET A 1 35.14 -36.62 31.17
CA MET A 1 34.99 -37.38 32.42
C MET A 1 33.51 -37.68 32.63
N LEU A 2 33.19 -38.97 32.74
CA LEU A 2 32.03 -39.64 33.35
C LEU A 2 30.57 -39.33 32.88
N PHE A 3 30.06 -40.27 32.06
CA PHE A 3 28.83 -41.10 32.21
C PHE A 3 28.14 -41.10 33.61
N SER A 4 26.83 -41.28 33.83
CA SER A 4 25.82 -42.32 33.48
C SER A 4 24.46 -41.84 34.08
N TYR A 5 23.23 -42.28 33.75
CA TYR A 5 22.68 -43.64 33.76
C TYR A 5 21.37 -43.76 32.97
N ILE A 6 21.21 -44.94 32.39
CA ILE A 6 20.05 -45.55 31.73
C ILE A 6 19.13 -46.20 32.79
N ALA A 7 17.82 -46.24 32.53
CA ALA A 7 16.96 -47.35 33.00
C ALA A 7 15.85 -47.65 31.97
N ILE A 8 15.85 -48.90 31.49
CA ILE A 8 14.88 -49.55 30.59
C ILE A 8 14.22 -50.69 31.39
N PHE A 9 12.90 -50.88 31.24
CA PHE A 9 12.15 -52.16 31.38
C PHE A 9 10.84 -51.99 30.56
N ALA A 10 10.53 -52.69 29.46
CA ALA A 10 10.30 -54.13 29.20
C ALA A 10 9.15 -54.70 30.07
N LEU A 11 8.14 -55.50 29.64
CA LEU A 11 7.68 -56.11 28.38
C LEU A 11 6.37 -56.90 28.72
N GLY A 12 5.51 -57.21 27.72
CA GLY A 12 4.57 -58.37 27.74
C GLY A 12 3.18 -58.13 28.37
N SER A 13 2.07 -58.79 27.98
CA SER A 13 1.82 -59.93 27.08
C SER A 13 0.31 -60.04 26.76
N ALA A 14 -0.03 -60.78 25.71
CA ALA A 14 -1.38 -61.08 25.23
C ALA A 14 -2.07 -62.28 25.93
N GLY A 15 -3.40 -62.43 25.72
CA GLY A 15 -4.19 -63.68 25.89
C GLY A 15 -5.52 -63.47 26.64
N LEU A 16 -6.68 -63.41 25.97
CA LEU A 16 -7.63 -64.48 25.60
C LEU A 16 -8.41 -65.12 26.76
N ILE A 17 -9.75 -64.99 26.75
CA ILE A 17 -10.69 -66.12 26.99
C ILE A 17 -12.13 -65.84 26.50
N ASN A 18 -12.76 -66.94 26.07
CA ASN A 18 -14.01 -67.13 25.33
C ASN A 18 -15.30 -67.01 26.17
N GLY A 19 -16.42 -66.85 25.45
CA GLY A 19 -17.75 -67.29 25.89
C GLY A 19 -18.68 -67.51 24.68
N ALA A 20 -18.94 -68.77 24.34
CA ALA A 20 -19.87 -69.20 23.29
C ALA A 20 -21.12 -69.84 23.93
N VAL A 21 -22.32 -69.61 23.38
CA VAL A 21 -23.47 -70.53 23.48
C VAL A 21 -24.30 -70.47 22.18
N LEU A 22 -24.75 -71.66 21.78
CA LEU A 22 -25.36 -72.12 20.53
C LEU A 22 -26.88 -71.89 20.46
N ALA A 23 -27.43 -71.85 19.24
CA ALA A 23 -28.64 -72.59 18.82
C ALA A 23 -28.86 -72.50 17.29
N SER A 24 -29.47 -73.55 16.73
CA SER A 24 -29.40 -74.05 15.35
C SER A 24 -30.73 -74.02 14.57
N ASP A 25 -30.65 -73.73 13.25
CA ASP A 25 -31.47 -74.19 12.08
C ASP A 25 -33.02 -73.97 11.98
N PRO A 26 -33.70 -74.07 10.79
CA PRO A 26 -33.25 -74.23 9.38
C PRO A 26 -33.93 -73.34 8.29
N VAL A 27 -33.31 -73.31 7.10
CA VAL A 27 -33.81 -73.30 5.68
C VAL A 27 -35.24 -72.79 5.33
N SER A 28 -35.34 -71.79 4.42
CA SER A 28 -36.17 -71.84 3.18
C SER A 28 -36.07 -70.52 2.37
N GLY A 29 -35.93 -70.62 1.05
CA GLY A 29 -35.62 -69.49 0.16
C GLY A 29 -36.81 -68.72 -0.41
N ARG A 30 -36.54 -67.51 -0.91
CA ARG A 30 -37.16 -66.97 -2.14
C ARG A 30 -36.48 -65.68 -2.58
N ALA A 31 -36.26 -65.57 -3.88
CA ALA A 31 -35.85 -64.38 -4.59
C ALA A 31 -36.84 -63.21 -4.42
N GLN A 32 -36.35 -61.97 -4.29
CA GLN A 32 -36.63 -60.88 -5.24
C GLN A 32 -36.23 -59.49 -4.71
N LYS A 33 -35.80 -58.69 -5.68
CA LYS A 33 -35.87 -57.21 -5.78
C LYS A 33 -34.80 -56.42 -5.04
N SER A 34 -33.81 -56.03 -5.85
CA SER A 34 -33.06 -54.79 -5.69
C SER A 34 -34.01 -53.64 -5.37
N ARG A 35 -33.86 -53.09 -4.17
CA ARG A 35 -34.39 -51.77 -3.81
C ARG A 35 -33.23 -50.89 -3.41
N PHE A 36 -32.89 -50.02 -4.35
CA PHE A 36 -32.34 -48.68 -4.18
C PHE A 36 -32.55 -48.12 -2.76
N ARG A 37 -31.47 -48.04 -1.98
CA ARG A 37 -31.24 -47.03 -0.94
C ARG A 37 -29.97 -46.31 -1.40
N GLY A 38 -30.09 -45.22 -2.15
CA GLY A 38 -30.45 -43.95 -1.54
C GLY A 38 -29.27 -43.39 -0.73
N VAL A 39 -28.07 -43.32 -1.31
CA VAL A 39 -27.01 -42.42 -0.83
C VAL A 39 -27.48 -41.01 -1.20
N GLN A 40 -28.36 -40.45 -0.37
CA GLN A 40 -28.69 -39.03 -0.44
C GLN A 40 -27.40 -38.27 -0.15
N SER A 41 -26.88 -37.66 -1.21
CA SER A 41 -25.94 -36.57 -1.19
C SER A 41 -26.31 -35.62 -0.06
N ARG A 42 -25.48 -35.58 0.98
CA ARG A 42 -25.38 -34.36 1.78
C ARG A 42 -24.81 -33.32 0.83
N GLN A 43 -25.70 -32.48 0.31
CA GLN A 43 -25.37 -31.20 -0.29
C GLN A 43 -24.68 -30.36 0.79
N ASN A 44 -23.37 -30.59 0.99
CA ASN A 44 -22.53 -29.52 1.48
C ASN A 44 -22.43 -28.54 0.32
N LYS A 45 -23.11 -27.42 0.52
CA LYS A 45 -23.11 -26.22 -0.30
C LYS A 45 -21.76 -25.51 -0.19
N GLU A 46 -20.66 -26.26 -0.29
CA GLU A 46 -19.35 -25.68 -0.48
C GLU A 46 -19.23 -25.39 -1.98
N LYS A 47 -19.32 -24.12 -2.36
CA LYS A 47 -18.61 -23.67 -3.56
C LYS A 47 -17.19 -23.28 -3.13
N PRO A 48 -16.18 -24.11 -3.39
CA PRO A 48 -14.85 -23.62 -3.65
C PRO A 48 -14.36 -24.24 -4.94
N ASN A 49 -14.38 -23.48 -6.04
CA ASN A 49 -13.45 -23.72 -7.15
C ASN A 49 -13.47 -22.54 -8.13
N GLN A 50 -12.79 -21.47 -7.74
CA GLN A 50 -12.01 -20.68 -8.70
C GLN A 50 -10.67 -20.31 -8.03
N THR A 51 -9.84 -21.32 -7.81
CA THR A 51 -8.41 -21.17 -7.47
C THR A 51 -7.51 -21.41 -8.68
N CYS A 52 -8.10 -21.57 -9.88
CA CYS A 52 -7.36 -21.79 -11.12
C CYS A 52 -7.18 -20.46 -11.87
N LEU A 53 -5.94 -20.15 -12.25
CA LEU A 53 -5.64 -19.08 -13.20
C LEU A 53 -6.31 -19.39 -14.55
N ALA A 54 -7.01 -18.42 -15.11
CA ALA A 54 -7.62 -18.57 -16.43
C ALA A 54 -6.52 -18.66 -17.51
N ALA A 55 -6.64 -19.61 -18.44
CA ALA A 55 -5.62 -19.85 -19.46
C ALA A 55 -5.32 -18.60 -20.33
N ASN A 56 -6.34 -17.78 -20.63
CA ASN A 56 -6.18 -16.54 -21.39
C ASN A 56 -5.60 -15.37 -20.58
N ALA A 57 -5.44 -15.53 -19.26
CA ALA A 57 -4.76 -14.58 -18.40
C ALA A 57 -3.29 -14.97 -18.15
N LEU A 58 -2.84 -16.13 -18.65
CA LEU A 58 -1.46 -16.60 -18.47
C LEU A 58 -0.46 -15.68 -19.18
N GLN A 59 0.54 -15.24 -18.43
CA GLN A 59 1.68 -14.45 -18.87
C GLN A 59 2.81 -15.42 -19.19
N THR A 60 2.81 -16.02 -20.37
CA THR A 60 3.79 -17.07 -20.75
C THR A 60 5.24 -16.58 -20.75
N ALA A 61 5.47 -15.27 -20.79
CA ALA A 61 6.80 -14.69 -20.59
C ALA A 61 7.37 -14.97 -19.18
N SER A 62 6.52 -15.19 -18.17
CA SER A 62 6.93 -15.59 -16.82
C SER A 62 7.53 -16.99 -16.76
N GLU A 63 7.42 -17.81 -17.81
CA GLU A 63 8.07 -19.13 -17.89
C GLU A 63 9.54 -19.03 -18.32
N LYS A 64 10.01 -17.82 -18.65
CA LYS A 64 11.33 -17.54 -19.20
C LYS A 64 12.12 -16.57 -18.33
N THR A 65 13.42 -16.75 -18.32
CA THR A 65 14.36 -15.89 -17.60
C THR A 65 14.67 -14.60 -18.38
N GLY A 66 14.40 -14.58 -19.69
CA GLY A 66 14.79 -13.51 -20.60
C GLY A 66 16.26 -13.57 -21.01
N GLN A 67 16.96 -14.65 -20.65
CA GLN A 67 18.39 -14.89 -20.95
C GLN A 67 18.60 -16.16 -21.78
N GLU A 68 17.53 -16.73 -22.34
CA GLU A 68 17.61 -17.89 -23.23
C GLU A 68 18.41 -17.52 -24.49
N ALA A 69 19.24 -18.45 -24.97
CA ALA A 69 20.06 -18.23 -26.16
C ALA A 69 19.18 -17.82 -27.36
N GLY A 70 19.59 -16.73 -28.05
CA GLY A 70 18.83 -16.17 -29.16
C GLY A 70 17.74 -15.17 -28.75
N THR A 71 17.58 -14.84 -27.47
CA THR A 71 16.71 -13.74 -27.04
C THR A 71 17.30 -12.38 -27.44
N ASP A 72 16.48 -11.54 -28.05
CA ASP A 72 16.88 -10.19 -28.45
C ASP A 72 17.23 -9.32 -27.24
N GLY A 73 18.29 -8.52 -27.35
CA GLY A 73 18.66 -7.52 -26.34
C GLY A 73 19.40 -8.04 -25.11
N ILE A 74 19.88 -9.30 -25.13
CA ILE A 74 20.81 -9.82 -24.12
C ILE A 74 22.08 -8.96 -24.11
N LYS A 75 22.47 -8.47 -22.93
CA LYS A 75 23.70 -7.71 -22.72
C LYS A 75 24.32 -8.02 -21.35
N ALA A 76 25.63 -7.82 -21.26
CA ALA A 76 26.37 -7.98 -20.01
C ALA A 76 25.77 -7.12 -18.89
N GLY A 77 25.64 -7.72 -17.69
CA GLY A 77 25.11 -7.06 -16.50
C GLY A 77 23.60 -7.18 -16.29
N GLN A 78 22.84 -7.82 -17.18
CA GLN A 78 21.45 -8.20 -16.90
C GLN A 78 21.39 -9.46 -16.02
N ALA A 79 20.50 -9.46 -15.03
CA ALA A 79 20.20 -10.64 -14.23
C ALA A 79 19.08 -11.48 -14.90
N PRO A 80 19.08 -12.82 -14.74
CA PRO A 80 17.94 -13.65 -15.15
C PRO A 80 16.71 -13.35 -14.28
N SER A 81 15.52 -13.37 -14.88
CA SER A 81 14.26 -13.31 -14.14
C SER A 81 13.99 -14.62 -13.40
N ALA A 82 13.28 -14.53 -12.28
CA ALA A 82 12.56 -15.68 -11.73
C ALA A 82 11.48 -16.15 -12.72
N THR A 83 11.10 -17.43 -12.64
CA THR A 83 10.07 -18.01 -13.50
C THR A 83 8.94 -18.68 -12.72
N ASP A 84 7.74 -18.69 -13.30
CA ASP A 84 6.55 -19.38 -12.78
C ASP A 84 5.53 -19.60 -13.92
N ASN A 85 4.91 -20.79 -13.94
CA ASN A 85 3.95 -21.20 -14.97
C ASN A 85 2.51 -20.77 -14.68
N ALA A 86 2.29 -19.99 -13.62
CA ALA A 86 0.98 -19.58 -13.13
C ALA A 86 0.96 -18.12 -12.66
N ASN A 87 1.71 -17.24 -13.36
CA ASN A 87 1.79 -15.80 -13.10
C ASN A 87 2.19 -15.43 -11.66
N PHE A 88 2.95 -16.28 -10.97
CA PHE A 88 3.30 -16.10 -9.57
C PHE A 88 2.07 -15.97 -8.65
N ILE A 89 0.92 -16.57 -9.01
CA ILE A 89 -0.33 -16.41 -8.25
C ILE A 89 -0.21 -16.90 -6.79
N ASN A 90 0.73 -17.81 -6.52
CA ASN A 90 1.01 -18.36 -5.21
C ASN A 90 2.27 -17.76 -4.55
N PHE A 91 2.81 -16.64 -5.06
CA PHE A 91 4.07 -16.04 -4.59
C PHE A 91 4.12 -15.80 -3.08
N CYS A 92 2.99 -15.37 -2.50
CA CYS A 92 2.87 -15.09 -1.08
C CYS A 92 2.52 -16.30 -0.21
N SER A 93 2.41 -17.51 -0.77
CA SER A 93 2.07 -18.71 -0.01
C SER A 93 3.08 -18.96 1.11
N GLY A 94 2.58 -19.16 2.33
CA GLY A 94 3.41 -19.37 3.52
C GLY A 94 4.00 -18.10 4.15
N GLN A 95 3.69 -16.91 3.63
CA GLN A 95 4.14 -15.62 4.17
C GLN A 95 3.02 -14.88 4.92
N THR A 96 3.39 -13.92 5.76
CA THR A 96 2.43 -12.95 6.33
C THR A 96 1.84 -12.11 5.22
N ILE A 97 0.52 -12.16 5.04
CA ILE A 97 -0.18 -11.46 3.95
C ILE A 97 -0.56 -10.04 4.37
N THR A 98 -0.35 -9.06 3.48
CA THR A 98 -0.72 -7.65 3.71
C THR A 98 -2.22 -7.49 4.04
N ASN A 99 -3.09 -8.17 3.27
CA ASN A 99 -4.53 -8.28 3.52
C ASN A 99 -5.25 -6.96 3.87
N GLY A 100 -4.89 -5.87 3.21
CA GLY A 100 -5.53 -4.56 3.43
C GLY A 100 -5.00 -3.74 4.59
N GLN A 101 -3.99 -4.24 5.30
CA GLN A 101 -3.39 -3.59 6.46
C GLN A 101 -2.02 -3.00 6.14
N GLN A 102 -1.64 -1.97 6.89
CA GLN A 102 -0.28 -1.44 6.87
C GLN A 102 0.54 -2.18 7.94
N LEU A 103 1.35 -3.15 7.51
CA LEU A 103 2.16 -3.99 8.39
C LEU A 103 3.64 -3.58 8.33
N THR A 104 4.14 -2.90 9.38
CA THR A 104 5.53 -2.39 9.43
C THR A 104 6.60 -3.47 9.59
N ALA A 105 6.24 -4.65 10.13
CA ALA A 105 7.14 -5.79 10.26
C ALA A 105 7.46 -6.50 8.92
N GLY A 106 6.86 -6.04 7.83
CA GLY A 106 6.95 -6.67 6.51
C GLY A 106 5.80 -7.64 6.24
N SER A 107 5.37 -7.71 4.99
CA SER A 107 4.31 -8.60 4.53
C SER A 107 4.42 -8.84 3.02
N CYS A 108 3.65 -9.80 2.51
CA CYS A 108 3.55 -10.11 1.09
C CYS A 108 2.16 -9.76 0.57
N ASN A 109 2.10 -9.00 -0.52
CA ASN A 109 0.85 -8.69 -1.19
C ASN A 109 0.73 -9.47 -2.51
N GLY A 110 -0.29 -10.33 -2.60
CA GLY A 110 -0.54 -11.19 -3.78
C GLY A 110 -1.44 -10.55 -4.83
N ILE A 111 -1.81 -9.27 -4.69
CA ILE A 111 -2.68 -8.57 -5.63
C ILE A 111 -1.89 -8.23 -6.91
N PRO A 112 -2.42 -8.51 -8.11
CA PRO A 112 -1.72 -8.18 -9.35
C PRO A 112 -1.58 -6.67 -9.52
N MET A 113 -0.54 -6.23 -10.26
CA MET A 113 -0.21 -4.82 -10.43
C MET A 113 -1.34 -4.01 -11.10
N GLY A 114 -2.06 -4.61 -12.06
CA GLY A 114 -3.23 -4.02 -12.71
C GLY A 114 -3.00 -3.56 -14.14
N LYS A 115 -3.90 -2.70 -14.63
CA LYS A 115 -3.83 -2.16 -15.99
C LYS A 115 -2.71 -1.13 -16.10
N ILE A 116 -2.02 -1.15 -17.23
CA ILE A 116 -0.89 -0.26 -17.52
C ILE A 116 -1.35 0.77 -18.58
N PRO A 117 -1.16 2.08 -18.38
CA PRO A 117 -1.57 3.09 -19.35
C PRO A 117 -0.74 2.98 -20.64
N ALA A 118 -1.28 3.52 -21.73
CA ALA A 118 -0.48 3.70 -22.95
C ALA A 118 0.61 4.77 -22.72
N SER A 119 1.68 4.77 -23.51
CA SER A 119 2.78 5.74 -23.35
C SER A 119 2.32 7.20 -23.41
N LYS A 120 1.28 7.50 -24.20
CA LYS A 120 0.68 8.84 -24.31
C LYS A 120 -0.15 9.26 -23.08
N ASN A 121 -0.46 8.32 -22.20
CA ASN A 121 -1.23 8.50 -20.95
C ASN A 121 -0.33 8.29 -19.73
N MET A 122 1.01 8.34 -19.90
CA MET A 122 1.91 8.30 -18.74
C MET A 122 1.69 9.55 -17.89
N ILE A 123 1.54 9.34 -16.60
CA ILE A 123 1.34 10.38 -15.61
C ILE A 123 2.64 11.13 -15.32
N THR A 124 2.50 12.43 -15.11
CA THR A 124 3.55 13.32 -14.61
C THR A 124 2.98 14.24 -13.54
N ALA A 125 3.84 14.66 -12.63
CA ALA A 125 3.55 15.66 -11.62
C ALA A 125 4.62 16.76 -11.65
N MET A 126 4.23 17.98 -11.29
CA MET A 126 5.12 19.11 -11.08
C MET A 126 4.62 19.90 -9.87
N ILE A 127 5.50 20.14 -8.90
CA ILE A 127 5.20 20.98 -7.74
C ILE A 127 5.28 22.45 -8.21
N THR A 128 4.16 23.15 -8.11
CA THR A 128 4.04 24.56 -8.51
C THR A 128 4.12 25.51 -7.32
N ASN A 129 3.95 25.01 -6.10
CA ASN A 129 4.23 25.75 -4.87
C ASN A 129 4.56 24.76 -3.72
N PRO A 130 5.58 25.03 -2.89
CA PRO A 130 6.63 26.05 -3.10
C PRO A 130 7.55 25.69 -4.28
N GLN A 131 8.15 26.69 -4.92
CA GLN A 131 9.17 26.53 -5.96
C GLN A 131 10.59 26.61 -5.40
N ILE A 132 11.57 26.27 -6.24
CA ILE A 132 12.99 26.35 -5.90
C ILE A 132 13.35 27.79 -5.54
N GLY A 133 13.92 27.99 -4.36
CA GLY A 133 14.37 29.30 -3.88
C GLY A 133 13.29 30.13 -3.19
N ASP A 134 12.06 29.62 -3.09
CA ASP A 134 11.02 30.26 -2.31
C ASP A 134 11.38 30.30 -0.83
N LYS A 135 10.98 31.41 -0.20
CA LYS A 135 11.11 31.65 1.24
C LYS A 135 9.72 31.73 1.84
N VAL A 136 9.29 30.62 2.44
CA VAL A 136 8.01 30.51 3.13
C VAL A 136 8.15 31.09 4.54
N PRO A 137 7.24 31.95 5.01
CA PRO A 137 7.27 32.42 6.39
C PRO A 137 7.03 31.27 7.39
N ALA A 138 7.85 31.21 8.43
CA ALA A 138 7.71 30.23 9.50
C ALA A 138 6.35 30.36 10.20
N ASP A 139 5.83 29.22 10.65
CA ASP A 139 4.60 29.08 11.43
C ASP A 139 3.37 29.79 10.80
N THR A 140 3.39 29.95 9.47
CA THR A 140 2.34 30.58 8.68
C THR A 140 1.73 29.56 7.75
N THR A 141 0.39 29.49 7.72
CA THR A 141 -0.32 28.58 6.81
C THR A 141 0.01 28.89 5.35
N PHE A 142 0.31 27.85 4.59
CA PHE A 142 0.50 27.92 3.13
C PHE A 142 -0.06 26.67 2.45
N ASN A 143 -0.20 26.70 1.13
CA ASN A 143 -0.63 25.55 0.34
C ASN A 143 0.55 24.95 -0.42
N ILE A 144 0.68 23.64 -0.41
CA ILE A 144 1.46 22.92 -1.41
C ILE A 144 0.55 22.73 -2.63
N SER A 145 1.05 23.03 -3.82
CA SER A 145 0.32 22.90 -5.08
C SER A 145 1.06 21.97 -6.03
N VAL A 146 0.35 21.03 -6.63
CA VAL A 146 0.90 20.03 -7.56
C VAL A 146 0.04 20.02 -8.82
N GLN A 147 0.66 20.28 -9.96
CA GLN A 147 0.02 20.10 -11.27
C GLN A 147 0.33 18.70 -11.78
N THR A 148 -0.70 17.93 -12.10
CA THR A 148 -0.57 16.60 -12.71
C THR A 148 -1.08 16.58 -14.14
N GLN A 149 -0.63 15.60 -14.92
CA GLN A 149 -1.19 15.21 -16.22
C GLN A 149 -1.47 13.70 -16.21
N HIS A 150 -2.54 13.26 -16.88
CA HIS A 150 -2.94 11.85 -16.96
C HIS A 150 -3.22 11.16 -15.60
N LEU A 151 -3.69 11.93 -14.61
CA LEU A 151 -4.25 11.45 -13.36
C LEU A 151 -5.76 11.75 -13.32
N ASN A 152 -6.58 10.71 -13.18
CA ASN A 152 -7.93 10.86 -12.68
C ASN A 152 -7.88 10.81 -11.15
N ALA A 153 -7.75 11.99 -10.54
CA ALA A 153 -7.53 12.19 -9.10
C ALA A 153 -8.81 12.08 -8.26
N GLY A 154 -8.65 12.03 -6.93
CA GLY A 154 -9.74 11.97 -5.95
C GLY A 154 -10.16 10.56 -5.55
N PHE A 155 -9.41 9.53 -5.97
CA PHE A 155 -9.69 8.15 -5.60
C PHE A 155 -8.72 7.71 -4.50
N PHE A 156 -9.04 8.07 -3.26
CA PHE A 156 -8.29 7.68 -2.06
C PHE A 156 -9.06 6.61 -1.28
N VAL A 157 -8.65 5.34 -1.40
CA VAL A 157 -9.30 4.23 -0.69
C VAL A 157 -8.83 4.17 0.76
N ASN A 158 -9.66 3.66 1.68
CA ASN A 158 -9.32 3.55 3.11
C ASN A 158 -8.00 2.77 3.33
N PRO A 159 -6.91 3.41 3.80
CA PRO A 159 -5.62 2.75 3.98
C PRO A 159 -5.56 1.81 5.19
N THR A 160 -6.51 1.90 6.14
CA THR A 160 -6.54 1.03 7.32
C THR A 160 -7.08 -0.36 7.00
N THR A 161 -8.02 -0.45 6.05
CA THR A 161 -8.74 -1.70 5.76
C THR A 161 -8.54 -2.21 4.33
N ASN A 162 -8.05 -1.38 3.42
CA ASN A 162 -8.00 -1.68 1.99
C ASN A 162 -6.65 -1.36 1.34
N TYR A 163 -5.58 -1.29 2.13
CA TYR A 163 -4.21 -1.06 1.65
C TYR A 163 -3.75 -2.12 0.65
N TYR A 164 -3.41 -1.68 -0.57
CA TYR A 164 -3.01 -2.53 -1.70
C TYR A 164 -3.98 -3.66 -2.06
N THR A 165 -5.26 -3.55 -1.73
CA THR A 165 -6.26 -4.63 -1.93
C THR A 165 -6.84 -4.72 -3.34
N ALA A 166 -6.52 -3.78 -4.23
CA ALA A 166 -7.00 -3.80 -5.61
C ALA A 166 -5.92 -3.37 -6.60
N PRO A 167 -5.88 -3.95 -7.81
CA PRO A 167 -4.94 -3.57 -8.86
C PRO A 167 -5.11 -2.12 -9.33
N GLN A 168 -4.09 -1.58 -10.00
CA GLN A 168 -4.21 -0.31 -10.71
C GLN A 168 -5.28 -0.42 -11.80
N ASP A 169 -6.11 0.61 -11.95
CA ASP A 169 -7.10 0.69 -13.01
C ASP A 169 -6.99 2.03 -13.74
N LEU A 170 -7.54 2.07 -14.95
CA LEU A 170 -7.55 3.24 -15.82
C LEU A 170 -8.98 3.70 -16.05
N ASP A 171 -9.15 5.00 -16.22
CA ASP A 171 -10.43 5.57 -16.62
C ASP A 171 -10.72 5.30 -18.10
N LYS A 172 -11.87 5.79 -18.58
CA LYS A 172 -12.28 5.64 -19.98
C LYS A 172 -11.33 6.31 -20.99
N ASN A 173 -10.50 7.26 -20.56
CA ASN A 173 -9.53 7.98 -21.38
C ASN A 173 -8.14 7.30 -21.36
N GLY A 174 -7.96 6.29 -20.51
CA GLY A 174 -6.69 5.59 -20.30
C GLY A 174 -5.81 6.23 -19.22
N ASP A 175 -6.33 7.21 -18.47
CA ASP A 175 -5.61 7.88 -17.39
C ASP A 175 -5.71 7.07 -16.10
N ILE A 176 -4.68 7.13 -15.25
CA ILE A 176 -4.64 6.35 -14.02
C ILE A 176 -5.69 6.86 -13.03
N ILE A 177 -6.46 5.94 -12.44
CA ILE A 177 -7.38 6.24 -11.34
C ILE A 177 -6.61 6.18 -10.02
N GLY A 178 -6.49 7.32 -9.35
CA GLY A 178 -5.67 7.38 -8.14
C GLY A 178 -5.73 8.70 -7.41
N HIS A 179 -4.63 9.01 -6.73
CA HIS A 179 -4.46 10.19 -5.90
C HIS A 179 -2.97 10.54 -5.75
N CYS A 180 -2.69 11.68 -5.12
CA CYS A 180 -1.34 12.16 -4.87
C CYS A 180 -1.11 12.29 -3.36
N HIS A 181 0.01 11.80 -2.86
CA HIS A 181 0.51 12.23 -1.55
C HIS A 181 1.56 13.31 -1.72
N VAL A 182 1.65 14.21 -0.74
CA VAL A 182 2.77 15.13 -0.59
C VAL A 182 3.42 14.91 0.76
N THR A 183 4.75 14.87 0.76
CA THR A 183 5.57 14.70 1.97
C THR A 183 6.60 15.81 2.03
N VAL A 184 6.67 16.49 3.16
CA VAL A 184 7.70 17.49 3.46
C VAL A 184 8.66 16.93 4.49
N GLN A 185 9.95 16.96 4.21
CA GLN A 185 11.00 16.51 5.13
C GLN A 185 12.05 17.59 5.31
N ASP A 186 12.50 17.79 6.55
CA ASP A 186 13.69 18.59 6.83
C ASP A 186 14.93 17.89 6.24
N ILE A 187 15.75 18.65 5.52
CA ILE A 187 16.98 18.17 4.89
C ILE A 187 18.23 18.89 5.40
N GLY A 188 18.08 19.79 6.38
CA GLY A 188 19.13 20.58 7.02
C GLY A 188 19.74 21.67 6.14
N ALA A 189 20.03 21.39 4.87
CA ALA A 189 20.63 22.32 3.93
C ALA A 189 20.20 22.06 2.48
N LEU A 190 20.13 23.12 1.65
CA LEU A 190 19.67 23.03 0.26
C LEU A 190 20.56 22.09 -0.57
N LYS A 191 21.86 22.07 -0.27
CA LYS A 191 22.87 21.22 -0.93
C LYS A 191 23.11 19.89 -0.21
N SER A 192 22.20 19.46 0.67
CA SER A 192 22.30 18.15 1.32
C SER A 192 22.39 17.03 0.29
N THR A 193 23.35 16.13 0.51
CA THR A 193 23.57 14.89 -0.24
C THR A 193 23.17 13.65 0.56
N THR A 194 22.72 13.84 1.81
CA THR A 194 22.27 12.76 2.68
C THR A 194 20.77 12.54 2.47
N PRO A 195 20.33 11.33 2.08
CA PRO A 195 18.91 11.00 2.06
C PRO A 195 18.32 11.12 3.48
N PRO A 196 17.20 11.83 3.67
CA PRO A 196 16.54 11.89 4.97
C PRO A 196 15.86 10.56 5.30
N ASP A 197 15.67 10.30 6.59
CA ASP A 197 15.00 9.09 7.08
C ASP A 197 13.54 9.06 6.57
N PRO A 198 13.14 8.04 5.78
CA PRO A 198 11.81 7.96 5.20
C PRO A 198 10.70 7.75 6.24
N THR A 199 11.04 7.40 7.48
CA THR A 199 10.08 7.27 8.58
C THR A 199 9.76 8.61 9.25
N THR A 200 10.45 9.70 8.89
CA THR A 200 10.31 11.03 9.50
C THR A 200 9.90 12.07 8.48
N PHE A 201 8.95 12.95 8.85
CA PHE A 201 8.47 14.04 8.01
C PHE A 201 7.95 15.19 8.87
N ALA A 202 8.00 16.41 8.34
CA ALA A 202 7.44 17.60 8.96
C ALA A 202 5.96 17.80 8.57
N PHE A 203 5.57 17.29 7.41
CA PHE A 203 4.19 17.29 6.94
C PHE A 203 3.92 16.11 5.99
N PHE A 204 2.76 15.51 6.09
CA PHE A 204 2.25 14.52 5.14
C PHE A 204 0.76 14.74 4.87
N LYS A 205 0.36 14.65 3.60
CA LYS A 205 -1.05 14.62 3.21
C LYS A 205 -1.24 13.75 1.98
N GLY A 206 -2.15 12.78 2.09
CA GLY A 206 -2.83 12.21 0.93
C GLY A 206 -3.94 13.15 0.47
N ILE A 207 -3.82 13.68 -0.75
CA ILE A 207 -4.82 14.54 -1.37
C ILE A 207 -5.95 13.64 -1.86
N ASP A 208 -7.11 13.75 -1.19
CA ASP A 208 -8.26 12.85 -1.32
C ASP A 208 -9.39 13.40 -2.19
N ASP A 209 -9.19 14.57 -2.80
CA ASP A 209 -10.11 15.20 -3.74
C ASP A 209 -9.56 15.27 -5.18
N ALA A 210 -10.41 15.65 -6.12
CA ALA A 210 -10.08 15.77 -7.55
C ALA A 210 -9.42 17.12 -7.91
N GLY A 211 -9.09 17.95 -6.92
CA GLY A 211 -8.59 19.30 -7.10
C GLY A 211 -9.51 20.17 -7.96
N ASN A 212 -8.92 20.89 -8.91
CA ASN A 212 -9.67 21.75 -9.83
C ASN A 212 -10.29 21.02 -11.04
N GLY A 213 -10.19 19.68 -11.11
CA GLY A 213 -10.64 18.89 -12.27
C GLY A 213 -9.81 19.09 -13.56
N LYS A 214 -8.69 19.80 -13.47
CA LYS A 214 -7.71 20.07 -14.55
C LYS A 214 -6.28 19.70 -14.12
N GLY A 215 -6.17 18.80 -13.14
CA GLY A 215 -4.91 18.28 -12.61
C GLY A 215 -4.21 19.12 -11.54
N LEU A 216 -4.72 20.30 -11.16
CA LEU A 216 -4.15 21.04 -10.03
C LEU A 216 -4.72 20.50 -8.72
N LEU A 217 -3.84 19.90 -7.93
CA LEU A 217 -4.09 19.38 -6.59
C LEU A 217 -3.46 20.30 -5.54
N GLN A 218 -4.05 20.37 -4.35
CA GLN A 218 -3.56 21.21 -3.26
C GLN A 218 -3.60 20.48 -1.90
N ALA A 219 -2.64 20.81 -1.04
CA ALA A 219 -2.63 20.42 0.36
C ALA A 219 -2.30 21.63 1.23
N THR A 220 -3.15 21.95 2.20
CA THR A 220 -2.92 23.06 3.13
C THR A 220 -2.05 22.61 4.31
N VAL A 221 -0.90 23.26 4.48
CA VAL A 221 -0.02 23.11 5.64
C VAL A 221 -0.48 24.08 6.72
N THR A 222 -1.46 23.64 7.50
CA THR A 222 -2.05 24.46 8.57
C THR A 222 -1.01 24.75 9.65
N ASP A 223 -1.00 25.98 10.16
CA ASP A 223 -0.01 26.49 11.13
C ASP A 223 1.45 26.47 10.63
N GLY A 224 1.65 26.24 9.32
CA GLY A 224 2.96 26.27 8.68
C GLY A 224 3.98 25.30 9.25
N LEU A 225 5.24 25.57 8.93
CA LEU A 225 6.41 24.81 9.38
C LEU A 225 7.36 25.72 10.18
N PRO A 226 8.18 25.17 11.09
CA PRO A 226 9.28 25.90 11.70
C PRO A 226 10.31 26.36 10.65
N ALA A 227 11.09 27.38 10.98
CA ALA A 227 12.21 27.79 10.13
C ALA A 227 13.20 26.64 9.91
N GLY A 228 13.63 26.45 8.67
CA GLY A 228 14.46 25.32 8.26
C GLY A 228 14.56 25.18 6.75
N VAL A 229 15.26 24.14 6.29
CA VAL A 229 15.39 23.82 4.87
C VAL A 229 14.72 22.49 4.59
N TYR A 230 13.74 22.49 3.70
CA TYR A 230 12.89 21.35 3.48
C TYR A 230 12.97 20.87 2.03
N ARG A 231 12.69 19.58 1.83
CA ARG A 231 12.25 19.05 0.54
C ARG A 231 10.77 18.73 0.61
N VAL A 232 10.03 19.01 -0.45
CA VAL A 232 8.69 18.50 -0.69
C VAL A 232 8.73 17.58 -1.90
N CYS A 233 8.13 16.41 -1.78
CA CYS A 233 8.05 15.41 -2.84
C CYS A 233 6.61 14.93 -3.01
N THR A 234 6.23 14.60 -4.24
CA THR A 234 5.00 13.88 -4.53
C THR A 234 5.21 12.38 -4.40
N MET A 235 4.13 11.67 -4.10
CA MET A 235 4.02 10.22 -4.31
C MET A 235 2.68 9.95 -4.99
N ILE A 236 2.72 9.77 -6.30
CA ILE A 236 1.54 9.41 -7.08
C ILE A 236 1.21 7.93 -6.82
N ALA A 237 -0.02 7.68 -6.38
CA ALA A 237 -0.50 6.36 -6.06
C ALA A 237 -1.77 6.04 -6.86
N ALA A 238 -1.90 4.76 -7.24
CA ALA A 238 -3.19 4.25 -7.69
C ALA A 238 -4.17 4.21 -6.50
N ARG A 239 -5.46 4.00 -6.80
CA ARG A 239 -6.55 4.13 -5.81
C ARG A 239 -6.33 3.44 -4.46
N ASN A 240 -5.66 2.28 -4.44
CA ASN A 240 -5.41 1.47 -3.25
C ASN A 240 -3.99 1.64 -2.68
N HIS A 241 -3.37 2.79 -2.92
CA HIS A 241 -2.07 3.25 -2.39
C HIS A 241 -0.82 2.71 -3.07
N GLN A 242 -0.92 1.72 -3.96
CA GLN A 242 0.25 1.19 -4.63
C GLN A 242 0.91 2.24 -5.54
N PRO A 243 2.25 2.24 -5.66
CA PRO A 243 2.93 3.06 -6.66
C PRO A 243 2.40 2.76 -8.06
N VAL A 244 2.40 3.77 -8.91
CA VAL A 244 1.83 3.64 -10.25
C VAL A 244 2.74 2.85 -11.22
N ASN A 245 2.14 1.97 -12.01
CA ASN A 245 2.82 1.18 -13.04
C ASN A 245 2.75 1.88 -14.41
N MET A 246 3.90 1.97 -15.10
CA MET A 246 4.05 2.61 -16.43
C MET A 246 4.47 1.60 -17.52
N PRO A 247 4.17 1.86 -18.80
CA PRO A 247 4.37 0.90 -19.90
C PRO A 247 5.82 0.71 -20.35
N VAL A 248 6.71 1.66 -20.05
CA VAL A 248 8.10 1.64 -20.55
C VAL A 248 9.09 2.04 -19.48
N ALA A 249 10.25 1.39 -19.46
CA ALA A 249 11.33 1.70 -18.51
C ALA A 249 12.06 2.99 -18.85
N GLN A 250 12.28 3.28 -20.14
CA GLN A 250 12.93 4.50 -20.62
C GLN A 250 11.92 5.66 -20.62
N ARG A 251 11.73 6.30 -19.47
CA ARG A 251 10.80 7.42 -19.27
C ARG A 251 11.32 8.39 -18.19
N GLY A 252 10.69 9.57 -18.10
CA GLY A 252 10.85 10.44 -16.93
C GLY A 252 10.21 9.85 -15.68
N ALA A 253 10.64 10.33 -14.50
CA ALA A 253 9.95 10.00 -13.25
C ALA A 253 8.55 10.63 -13.26
N GLN A 254 7.57 9.89 -12.72
CA GLN A 254 6.20 10.38 -12.61
C GLN A 254 5.99 11.39 -11.47
N ASP A 255 6.89 11.35 -10.47
CA ASP A 255 6.86 12.19 -9.28
C ASP A 255 7.83 13.37 -9.41
N ASP A 256 7.57 14.42 -8.64
CA ASP A 256 8.42 15.60 -8.54
C ASP A 256 8.91 15.81 -7.11
N CYS A 257 10.08 16.43 -6.97
CA CYS A 257 10.66 16.83 -5.70
C CYS A 257 11.33 18.19 -5.86
N THR A 258 11.01 19.12 -4.97
CA THR A 258 11.67 20.43 -4.91
C THR A 258 12.11 20.76 -3.49
N LYS A 259 13.01 21.75 -3.36
CA LYS A 259 13.58 22.21 -2.10
C LYS A 259 13.24 23.67 -1.89
N PHE A 260 12.91 24.03 -0.65
CA PHE A 260 12.54 25.39 -0.28
C PHE A 260 13.02 25.72 1.13
N GLU A 261 13.08 27.00 1.44
CA GLU A 261 13.44 27.48 2.77
C GLU A 261 12.19 27.97 3.48
N VAL A 262 12.07 27.63 4.75
CA VAL A 262 11.16 28.30 5.67
C VAL A 262 12.01 29.25 6.50
N VAL A 263 11.70 30.54 6.41
CA VAL A 263 12.48 31.59 7.05
C VAL A 263 11.66 32.23 8.17
N ALA A 264 12.34 32.83 9.14
CA ALA A 264 11.65 33.58 10.19
C ALA A 264 10.60 34.50 9.58
N ALA A 265 9.38 34.46 10.11
CA ALA A 265 8.33 35.38 9.70
C ALA A 265 8.93 36.80 9.80
N GLN A 266 8.90 37.55 8.70
CA GLN A 266 9.35 38.92 8.73
C GLN A 266 8.45 39.64 9.73
N GLY A 267 8.99 39.92 10.92
CA GLY A 267 8.33 40.80 11.87
C GLY A 267 8.00 42.05 11.08
N GLY A 268 6.71 42.38 10.97
CA GLY A 268 6.26 43.49 10.14
C GLY A 268 7.08 44.72 10.47
N ASN A 269 8.00 45.07 9.58
CA ASN A 269 8.69 46.35 9.63
C ASN A 269 7.66 47.37 9.13
N GLY A 270 6.73 47.71 10.02
CA GLY A 270 5.77 48.78 9.86
C GLY A 270 6.52 50.10 9.79
N GLY A 271 7.04 50.43 8.62
CA GLY A 271 7.35 51.81 8.26
C GLY A 271 6.04 52.57 8.05
N ALA A 272 5.43 53.06 9.13
CA ALA A 272 4.49 54.16 9.09
C ALA A 272 4.26 54.74 10.50
N GLY A 273 4.75 55.97 10.70
CA GLY A 273 4.05 57.04 11.41
C GLY A 273 3.76 56.86 12.90
N ALA A 274 4.41 57.69 13.71
CA ALA A 274 3.94 58.04 15.05
C ALA A 274 2.43 58.38 15.05
N GLY A 275 1.66 57.72 15.89
CA GLY A 275 0.25 57.99 16.12
C GLY A 275 -0.26 57.22 17.34
N ALA A 276 -0.42 57.92 18.45
CA ALA A 276 -0.96 57.41 19.70
C ALA A 276 -2.42 56.92 19.55
N GLY A 277 -2.77 55.82 20.22
CA GLY A 277 -4.16 55.35 20.30
C GLY A 277 -4.30 54.06 21.11
N ALA A 278 -5.08 54.12 22.18
CA ALA A 278 -5.19 53.14 23.26
C ALA A 278 -6.07 51.90 22.98
N GLY A 279 -5.74 50.78 23.63
CA GLY A 279 -6.68 49.95 24.39
C GLY A 279 -7.62 48.98 23.67
N SER A 280 -7.39 47.67 23.84
CA SER A 280 -8.28 46.75 24.61
C SER A 280 -8.14 45.28 24.20
N ALA A 281 -8.11 44.45 25.24
CA ALA A 281 -7.99 43.00 25.21
C ALA A 281 -9.30 42.29 24.83
N GLY A 282 -9.18 41.11 24.21
CA GLY A 282 -10.28 40.15 24.03
C GLY A 282 -9.76 38.72 24.05
N LYS A 283 -9.97 38.02 25.17
CA LYS A 283 -9.69 36.58 25.34
C LYS A 283 -10.85 35.73 24.81
N GLY A 284 -10.49 34.62 24.18
CA GLY A 284 -11.15 33.32 24.41
C GLY A 284 -12.10 32.83 23.31
N SER A 285 -11.81 31.64 22.78
CA SER A 285 -12.76 30.52 22.82
C SER A 285 -12.05 29.19 22.55
N LYS A 286 -12.06 28.34 23.58
CA LYS A 286 -11.82 26.90 23.47
C LYS A 286 -13.05 26.30 22.80
N ASN A 287 -12.87 25.47 21.78
CA ASN A 287 -13.91 24.54 21.37
C ASN A 287 -13.39 23.11 21.48
N ALA A 288 -13.96 22.39 22.45
CA ALA A 288 -13.85 20.96 22.60
C ALA A 288 -14.75 20.29 21.57
N GLY A 289 -14.20 19.38 20.79
CA GLY A 289 -14.93 18.51 19.88
C GLY A 289 -14.29 17.13 19.88
N ASN A 290 -14.82 16.25 20.72
CA ASN A 290 -14.50 14.83 20.77
C ASN A 290 -15.07 14.12 19.54
N ALA A 291 -14.23 13.54 18.67
CA ALA A 291 -14.61 12.49 17.74
C ALA A 291 -13.38 11.70 17.28
N ASN A 292 -13.29 10.46 17.75
CA ASN A 292 -12.33 9.44 17.40
C ASN A 292 -12.59 8.92 15.97
N THR A 293 -11.86 9.39 14.96
CA THR A 293 -11.72 8.78 13.62
C THR A 293 -10.44 9.32 12.97
N GLY A 294 -9.58 8.44 12.44
CA GLY A 294 -8.24 8.73 11.91
C GLY A 294 -8.16 9.71 10.73
N LYS A 295 -8.46 10.99 11.00
CA LYS A 295 -8.31 12.10 10.07
C LYS A 295 -7.11 12.92 10.52
N MET A 296 -5.99 12.81 9.80
CA MET A 296 -4.89 13.77 9.91
C MET A 296 -5.38 15.14 9.40
N ALA A 297 -6.13 15.87 10.22
CA ALA A 297 -6.79 17.11 9.84
C ALA A 297 -5.82 18.29 9.69
N THR A 298 -4.62 18.19 10.24
CA THR A 298 -3.60 19.26 10.18
C THR A 298 -2.35 18.88 9.39
N GLY A 299 -2.14 17.61 9.03
CA GLY A 299 -0.98 17.09 8.29
C GLY A 299 0.41 17.32 8.93
N LYS A 300 0.50 18.22 9.92
CA LYS A 300 1.66 18.50 10.78
C LYS A 300 1.71 17.41 11.85
N VAL A 301 2.76 16.60 11.79
CA VAL A 301 2.98 15.52 12.75
C VAL A 301 4.47 15.56 13.11
N ASP A 302 4.78 15.69 14.40
CA ASP A 302 6.10 15.31 14.92
C ASP A 302 6.11 13.77 15.05
N GLY A 303 5.98 13.04 13.93
CA GLY A 303 5.54 11.64 13.96
C GLY A 303 6.33 10.72 13.05
N LYS A 304 6.64 9.52 13.57
CA LYS A 304 7.16 8.39 12.79
C LYS A 304 6.04 7.69 12.02
N ALA A 305 6.34 7.01 10.92
CA ALA A 305 5.40 6.07 10.31
C ALA A 305 4.94 5.02 11.35
N GLN A 306 3.62 4.85 11.52
CA GLN A 306 3.03 3.92 12.49
C GLN A 306 2.15 2.90 11.77
N ASP A 307 2.06 1.69 12.33
CA ASP A 307 1.03 0.73 11.97
C ASP A 307 -0.35 1.36 12.20
N GLN A 308 -1.28 1.14 11.27
CA GLN A 308 -2.69 1.55 11.40
C GLN A 308 -3.60 0.36 11.13
#